data_AF-A0A091I338-F1
#
_entry.id   AF-A0A091I338-F1
#
_cell.length_a   1.000
_cell.length_b   1.000
_cell.length_c   1.000
_cell.angle_alpha   90.00
_cell.angle_beta   90.00
_cell.angle_gamma   90.00
#
_symmetry.space_group_name_H-M   'P 1'
#
loop_
_entity.id
_entity.type
_entity.pdbx_description
1 polymer ?
#
loop_
_entity_poly.entity_id
_entity_poly.type
_entity_poly.pdbx_seq_one_letter_code
_entity_poly.pdbx_strand_id
1 'polypeptide(L)'
;KEREVMLRLKEVVDKQRDELRAQAHEIVCKSRDTEALQEQLHRFMAMNEELRHKVAVVQAQLKSALEKKSDLEAALLQSQREESRRSRTTSEAQKLKPSLEGAPEPMEEPQHQEMDVGRSPADCCFSKEELQQILQERNELKTNLFLVQEELAYYQRELLNEERFPSFFLDAMKSTVKRQRKKIRAKMLGTVEESESSEEDEGSWVPAHGTDSVDAQPPESKIRSFFGLWYQGNS
;
A
#
# COMPACT_ATOMS: atom_id res chain seq x y z
N LYS A 1 -67.67 1.51 44.39
CA LYS A 1 -66.29 1.33 44.91
C LYS A 1 -65.67 0.02 44.40
N GLU A 2 -66.15 -1.17 44.78
CA GLU A 2 -65.54 -2.44 44.31
C GLU A 2 -65.60 -2.68 42.78
N ARG A 3 -66.73 -2.38 42.13
CA ARG A 3 -66.85 -2.50 40.66
C ARG A 3 -65.87 -1.59 39.90
N GLU A 4 -65.62 -0.40 40.44
CA GLU A 4 -64.68 0.56 39.86
C GLU A 4 -63.23 0.07 39.99
N VAL A 5 -62.88 -0.49 41.16
CA VAL A 5 -61.58 -1.15 41.39
C VAL A 5 -61.40 -2.32 40.41
N MET A 6 -62.43 -3.14 40.20
CA MET A 6 -62.38 -4.26 39.25
C MET A 6 -62.17 -3.79 37.81
N LEU A 7 -62.84 -2.71 37.38
CA LEU A 7 -62.64 -2.14 36.04
C LEU A 7 -61.20 -1.63 35.87
N ARG A 8 -60.67 -0.90 36.87
CA ARG A 8 -59.27 -0.44 36.86
C ARG A 8 -58.28 -1.59 36.81
N LEU A 9 -58.52 -2.66 37.56
CA LEU A 9 -57.65 -3.83 37.53
C LEU A 9 -57.69 -4.52 36.17
N LYS A 10 -58.87 -4.64 35.56
CA LYS A 10 -59.01 -5.17 34.20
C LYS A 10 -58.24 -4.32 33.19
N GLU A 11 -58.38 -2.98 33.24
CA GLU A 11 -57.63 -2.06 32.37
C GLU A 11 -56.11 -2.26 32.51
N VAL A 12 -55.60 -2.39 33.73
CA VAL A 12 -54.17 -2.63 33.97
C VAL A 12 -53.73 -3.99 33.44
N VAL A 13 -54.51 -5.05 33.68
CA VAL A 13 -54.20 -6.41 33.19
C VAL A 13 -54.22 -6.45 31.66
N ASP A 14 -55.19 -5.81 31.01
CA ASP A 14 -55.27 -5.77 29.55
C ASP A 14 -54.09 -4.99 28.97
N LYS A 15 -53.69 -3.86 29.58
CA LYS A 15 -52.47 -3.13 29.21
C LYS A 15 -51.20 -3.98 29.35
N GLN A 16 -51.06 -4.69 30.47
CA GLN A 16 -49.90 -5.56 30.70
C GLN A 16 -49.84 -6.70 29.68
N ARG A 17 -50.99 -7.24 29.26
CA ARG A 17 -51.06 -8.25 28.19
C ARG A 17 -50.64 -7.69 26.84
N ASP A 18 -51.05 -6.47 26.52
CA ASP A 18 -50.65 -5.81 25.28
C ASP A 18 -49.16 -5.48 25.29
N GLU A 19 -48.64 -5.02 26.42
CA GLU A 19 -47.21 -4.77 26.61
C GLU A 19 -46.38 -6.05 26.49
N LEU A 20 -46.81 -7.16 27.12
CA LEU A 20 -46.16 -8.47 26.96
C LEU A 20 -46.16 -8.95 25.50
N ARG A 21 -47.26 -8.73 24.77
CA ARG A 21 -47.34 -9.07 23.34
C ARG A 21 -46.39 -8.21 22.51
N ALA A 22 -46.34 -6.90 22.77
CA ALA A 22 -45.43 -5.99 22.09
C ALA A 22 -43.95 -6.38 22.34
N GLN A 23 -43.58 -6.65 23.59
CA GLN A 23 -42.25 -7.09 23.96
C GLN A 23 -41.90 -8.45 23.33
N ALA A 24 -42.84 -9.40 23.28
CA ALA A 24 -42.61 -10.68 22.62
C ALA A 24 -42.32 -10.50 21.11
N HIS A 25 -43.05 -9.61 20.43
CA HIS A 25 -42.78 -9.28 19.03
C HIS A 25 -41.40 -8.61 18.86
N GLU A 26 -41.05 -7.68 19.74
CA GLU A 26 -39.74 -7.02 19.73
C GLU A 26 -38.58 -8.02 19.92
N ILE A 27 -38.73 -8.98 20.84
CA ILE A 27 -37.76 -10.06 21.05
C ILE A 27 -37.58 -10.89 19.78
N VAL A 28 -38.67 -11.25 19.10
CA VAL A 28 -38.60 -12.02 17.84
C VAL A 28 -37.92 -11.21 16.74
N CYS A 29 -38.22 -9.92 16.60
CA CYS A 29 -37.54 -9.04 15.65
C CYS A 29 -36.03 -8.99 15.93
N LYS A 30 -35.64 -8.72 17.18
CA LYS A 30 -34.23 -8.70 17.59
C LYS A 30 -33.54 -10.04 17.38
N SER A 31 -34.22 -11.17 17.62
CA SER A 31 -33.69 -12.51 17.37
C SER A 31 -33.32 -12.69 15.89
N ARG A 32 -34.21 -12.28 14.98
CA ARG A 32 -33.96 -12.36 13.53
C ARG A 32 -32.78 -11.49 13.11
N ASP A 33 -32.66 -10.30 13.67
CA ASP A 33 -31.52 -9.42 13.39
C ASP A 33 -30.21 -10.06 13.88
N THR A 34 -30.22 -10.67 15.07
CA THR A 34 -29.04 -11.39 15.59
C THR A 34 -28.68 -12.59 14.73
N GLU A 35 -29.65 -13.35 14.23
CA GLU A 35 -29.44 -14.47 13.31
C GLU A 35 -28.84 -14.00 11.98
N ALA A 36 -29.37 -12.92 11.40
CA ALA A 36 -28.84 -12.33 10.17
C ALA A 36 -27.39 -11.85 10.33
N LEU A 37 -27.07 -11.21 11.45
CA LEU A 37 -25.69 -10.80 11.77
C LEU A 37 -24.77 -12.00 11.97
N GLN A 38 -25.23 -13.07 12.62
CA GLN A 38 -24.47 -14.32 12.77
C GLN A 38 -24.17 -14.96 11.42
N GLU A 39 -25.13 -15.00 10.48
CA GLU A 39 -24.89 -15.49 9.13
C GLU A 39 -23.85 -14.64 8.39
N GLN A 40 -23.93 -13.30 8.50
CA GLN A 40 -22.96 -12.41 7.89
C GLN A 40 -21.55 -12.63 8.44
N LEU A 41 -21.43 -12.82 9.77
CA LEU A 41 -20.16 -13.16 10.40
C LEU A 41 -19.62 -14.49 9.88
N HIS A 42 -20.47 -15.51 9.75
CA HIS A 42 -20.07 -16.81 9.21
C HIS A 42 -19.55 -16.70 7.77
N ARG A 43 -20.23 -15.92 6.92
CA ARG A 43 -19.78 -15.64 5.54
C ARG A 43 -18.44 -14.90 5.52
N PHE A 44 -18.25 -13.92 6.40
CA PHE A 44 -16.98 -13.19 6.51
C PHE A 44 -15.83 -14.10 6.97
N MET A 45 -16.08 -14.97 7.95
CA MET A 45 -15.10 -15.94 8.44
C MET A 45 -14.66 -16.89 7.32
N ALA A 46 -15.60 -17.41 6.52
CA ALA A 46 -15.29 -18.27 5.38
C ALA A 46 -14.45 -17.55 4.32
N MET A 47 -14.80 -16.31 3.96
CA MET A 47 -14.01 -15.49 3.04
C MET A 47 -12.61 -15.20 3.60
N ASN A 48 -12.49 -14.94 4.90
CA ASN A 48 -11.22 -14.67 5.54
C ASN A 48 -10.30 -15.91 5.51
N GLU A 49 -10.84 -17.10 5.76
CA GLU A 49 -10.12 -18.36 5.61
C GLU A 49 -9.66 -18.58 4.17
N GLU A 50 -10.52 -18.33 3.18
CA GLU A 50 -10.17 -18.41 1.76
C GLU A 50 -9.02 -17.46 1.40
N LEU A 51 -9.04 -16.22 1.89
CA LEU A 51 -7.97 -15.25 1.68
C LEU A 51 -6.65 -15.71 2.32
N ARG A 52 -6.68 -16.23 3.55
CA ARG A 52 -5.49 -16.80 4.20
C ARG A 52 -4.93 -17.97 3.39
N HIS A 53 -5.79 -18.83 2.86
CA HIS A 53 -5.36 -19.94 2.00
C HIS A 53 -4.72 -19.44 0.70
N LYS A 54 -5.33 -18.46 0.02
CA LYS A 54 -4.75 -17.83 -1.19
C LYS A 54 -3.38 -17.23 -0.92
N VAL A 55 -3.22 -16.51 0.20
CA VAL A 55 -1.93 -15.95 0.61
C VAL A 55 -0.90 -17.07 0.83
N ALA A 56 -1.27 -18.15 1.52
CA ALA A 56 -0.37 -19.28 1.75
C ALA A 56 0.08 -19.94 0.44
N VAL A 57 -0.83 -20.14 -0.51
CA VAL A 57 -0.52 -20.71 -1.83
C VAL A 57 0.42 -19.80 -2.62
N VAL A 58 0.12 -18.50 -2.72
CA VAL A 58 0.97 -17.55 -3.43
C VAL A 58 2.35 -17.44 -2.78
N GLN A 59 2.42 -17.46 -1.45
CA GLN A 59 3.69 -17.45 -0.73
C GLN A 59 4.51 -18.72 -0.99
N ALA A 60 3.87 -19.90 -1.05
CA ALA A 60 4.54 -21.14 -1.41
C ALA A 60 5.05 -21.13 -2.86
N GLN A 61 4.25 -20.62 -3.79
CA GLN A 61 4.66 -20.44 -5.19
C GLN A 61 5.86 -19.50 -5.32
N LEU A 62 5.85 -18.37 -4.62
CA LEU A 62 6.97 -17.42 -4.61
C LEU A 62 8.27 -18.07 -4.09
N LYS A 63 8.19 -18.82 -2.98
CA LYS A 63 9.34 -19.55 -2.42
C LYS A 63 9.90 -20.57 -3.42
N SER A 64 9.04 -21.39 -4.03
CA SER A 64 9.47 -22.37 -5.03
C SER A 64 10.09 -21.71 -6.28
N ALA A 65 9.56 -20.57 -6.74
CA ALA A 65 10.13 -19.82 -7.85
C ALA A 65 11.51 -19.26 -7.52
N LEU A 66 11.71 -18.78 -6.29
CA LEU A 66 12.98 -18.25 -5.81
C LEU A 66 14.04 -19.36 -5.68
N GLU A 67 13.66 -20.53 -5.17
CA GLU A 67 14.52 -21.72 -5.11
C GLU A 67 14.97 -22.16 -6.50
N LYS A 68 14.03 -22.31 -7.44
CA LYS A 68 14.35 -22.64 -8.85
C LYS A 68 15.27 -21.61 -9.51
N LYS A 69 15.08 -20.32 -9.21
CA LYS A 69 15.96 -19.26 -9.72
C LYS A 69 17.37 -19.42 -9.16
N SER A 70 17.51 -19.66 -7.85
CA SER A 70 18.80 -19.93 -7.20
C SER A 70 19.50 -21.14 -7.83
N ASP A 71 18.78 -22.23 -8.07
CA ASP A 71 19.34 -23.43 -8.69
C ASP A 71 19.84 -23.17 -10.13
N LEU A 72 19.08 -22.42 -10.91
CA LEU A 72 19.47 -22.02 -12.27
C LEU A 72 20.68 -21.07 -12.27
N GLU A 73 20.74 -20.11 -11.35
CA GLU A 73 21.90 -19.23 -11.18
C GLU A 73 23.15 -20.03 -10.79
N ALA A 74 23.02 -21.03 -9.90
CA ALA A 74 24.11 -21.93 -9.53
C ALA A 74 24.57 -22.80 -10.72
N ALA A 75 23.63 -23.35 -11.50
CA ALA A 75 23.94 -24.13 -12.70
C ALA A 75 24.63 -23.29 -13.78
N LEU A 76 24.20 -22.05 -13.99
CA LEU A 76 24.83 -21.11 -14.92
C LEU A 76 26.28 -20.81 -14.51
N LEU A 77 26.51 -20.51 -13.23
CA LEU A 77 27.86 -20.27 -12.71
C LEU A 77 28.76 -21.51 -12.83
N GLN A 78 28.22 -22.71 -12.62
CA GLN A 78 28.97 -23.95 -12.83
C GLN A 78 29.33 -24.15 -14.31
N SER A 79 28.38 -23.97 -15.22
CA SER A 79 28.60 -24.07 -16.66
C SER A 79 29.67 -23.08 -17.15
N GLN A 80 29.63 -21.84 -16.65
CA GLN A 80 30.66 -20.83 -16.94
C GLN A 80 32.06 -21.24 -16.46
N ARG A 81 32.15 -21.84 -15.26
CA ARG A 81 33.43 -22.37 -14.72
C ARG A 81 33.96 -23.52 -15.56
N GLU A 82 33.08 -24.43 -16.00
CA GLU A 82 33.45 -25.56 -16.87
C GLU A 82 33.93 -25.08 -18.25
N GLU A 83 33.25 -24.11 -18.86
CA GLU A 83 33.65 -23.49 -20.13
C GLU A 83 35.02 -22.80 -20.01
N SER A 84 35.26 -22.08 -18.90
CA SER A 84 36.55 -21.45 -18.59
C SER A 84 37.67 -22.49 -18.36
N ARG A 85 37.35 -23.68 -17.84
CA ARG A 85 38.31 -24.77 -17.71
C ARG A 85 38.62 -25.38 -19.09
N ARG A 86 37.60 -25.60 -19.92
CA ARG A 86 37.73 -26.14 -21.28
C ARG A 86 38.50 -25.22 -22.22
N SER A 87 38.29 -23.91 -22.11
CA SER A 87 39.02 -22.89 -22.86
C SER A 87 40.52 -22.88 -22.49
N ARG A 88 40.87 -23.06 -21.21
CA ARG A 88 42.27 -23.19 -20.78
C ARG A 88 42.94 -24.44 -21.33
N THR A 89 42.29 -25.60 -21.24
CA THR A 89 42.87 -26.86 -21.73
C THR A 89 43.00 -26.90 -23.25
N THR A 90 42.07 -26.28 -23.99
CA THR A 90 42.17 -26.14 -25.46
C THR A 90 43.28 -25.17 -25.88
N SER A 91 43.49 -24.08 -25.13
CA SER A 91 44.62 -23.17 -25.35
C SER A 91 45.97 -23.84 -25.04
N GLU A 92 46.05 -24.68 -24.02
CA GLU A 92 47.25 -25.48 -23.73
C GLU A 92 47.50 -26.57 -24.79
N ALA A 93 46.44 -27.19 -25.32
CA ALA A 93 46.56 -28.16 -26.41
C ALA A 93 47.00 -27.52 -27.75
N GLN A 94 46.65 -26.25 -28.00
CA GLN A 94 47.18 -25.49 -29.14
C GLN A 94 48.66 -25.11 -28.96
N LYS A 95 49.12 -24.92 -27.71
CA LYS A 95 50.53 -24.62 -27.38
C LYS A 95 51.49 -25.81 -27.58
N LEU A 96 50.95 -27.03 -27.71
CA LEU A 96 51.74 -28.26 -27.93
C LEU A 96 51.90 -28.65 -29.41
N LYS A 97 51.44 -27.82 -30.36
CA LYS A 97 51.82 -27.94 -31.79
C LYS A 97 53.10 -27.11 -32.05
N PRO A 98 54.22 -27.72 -32.49
CA PRO A 98 55.46 -26.99 -32.70
C PRO A 98 55.50 -26.35 -34.10
N SER A 99 55.67 -25.03 -34.16
CA SER A 99 56.51 -24.39 -35.17
C SER A 99 56.98 -23.01 -34.69
N LEU A 100 58.22 -22.75 -35.08
CA LEU A 100 59.17 -21.66 -34.80
C LEU A 100 58.64 -20.22 -34.69
N GLU A 101 59.57 -19.36 -34.26
CA GLU A 101 59.53 -17.90 -34.06
C GLU A 101 58.90 -17.44 -32.73
N GLY A 102 59.52 -16.64 -31.87
CA GLY A 102 60.79 -15.92 -31.95
C GLY A 102 60.72 -14.67 -31.07
N ALA A 103 61.25 -14.78 -29.85
CA ALA A 103 61.72 -13.72 -28.93
C ALA A 103 60.70 -12.72 -28.28
N PRO A 104 61.03 -12.22 -27.07
CA PRO A 104 60.11 -11.56 -26.13
C PRO A 104 60.28 -10.02 -26.11
N GLU A 105 59.37 -9.29 -25.46
CA GLU A 105 59.68 -8.08 -24.66
C GLU A 105 58.47 -7.69 -23.76
N PRO A 106 58.69 -6.97 -22.64
CA PRO A 106 57.78 -6.86 -21.51
C PRO A 106 57.15 -5.44 -21.34
N MET A 107 56.25 -5.37 -20.36
CA MET A 107 56.07 -4.25 -19.42
C MET A 107 55.00 -3.16 -19.69
N GLU A 108 54.36 -2.80 -18.57
CA GLU A 108 53.79 -1.49 -18.18
C GLU A 108 52.27 -1.27 -18.32
N GLU A 109 51.59 -1.49 -17.18
CA GLU A 109 50.51 -0.59 -16.72
C GLU A 109 51.04 0.85 -16.64
N PRO A 110 50.18 1.85 -16.87
CA PRO A 110 50.19 2.96 -15.91
C PRO A 110 48.80 3.19 -15.32
N GLN A 111 48.74 3.01 -14.00
CA GLN A 111 47.88 3.80 -13.13
C GLN A 111 48.28 5.28 -13.31
N HIS A 112 47.32 6.13 -13.64
CA HIS A 112 47.40 7.56 -13.35
C HIS A 112 46.16 7.97 -12.56
N GLN A 113 46.42 8.27 -11.29
CA GLN A 113 45.62 9.18 -10.48
C GLN A 113 45.58 10.54 -11.19
N GLU A 114 44.44 11.22 -11.16
CA GLU A 114 44.28 12.48 -10.42
C GLU A 114 42.93 13.12 -10.73
N MET A 115 42.16 13.31 -9.66
CA MET A 115 41.34 14.48 -9.34
C MET A 115 40.77 15.27 -10.54
N ASP A 116 39.49 15.05 -10.86
CA ASP A 116 38.66 16.12 -11.44
C ASP A 116 37.36 16.28 -10.63
N VAL A 117 37.21 17.49 -10.13
CA VAL A 117 36.07 17.98 -9.37
C VAL A 117 34.94 18.22 -10.38
N GLY A 118 34.16 17.17 -10.62
CA GLY A 118 32.96 17.24 -11.42
C GLY A 118 32.03 16.15 -10.97
N ARG A 119 31.18 16.43 -9.97
CA ARG A 119 30.14 15.50 -9.51
C ARG A 119 29.26 15.13 -10.70
N SER A 120 29.59 14.00 -11.31
CA SER A 120 28.84 13.38 -12.38
C SER A 120 27.57 12.77 -11.78
N PRO A 121 26.44 12.71 -12.51
CA PRO A 121 25.22 12.04 -12.04
C PRO A 121 25.42 10.57 -11.61
N ALA A 122 26.57 9.98 -11.97
CA ALA A 122 26.97 8.62 -11.64
C ALA A 122 27.49 8.43 -10.20
N ASP A 123 27.80 9.50 -9.46
CA ASP A 123 28.36 9.40 -8.09
C ASP A 123 27.32 9.19 -6.98
N CYS A 124 26.07 8.86 -7.33
CA CYS A 124 25.00 8.58 -6.37
C CYS A 124 24.41 7.17 -6.58
N CYS A 125 25.26 6.18 -6.86
CA CYS A 125 24.83 4.81 -7.01
C CYS A 125 24.74 4.13 -5.64
N PHE A 126 23.52 3.98 -5.13
CA PHE A 126 23.25 3.07 -4.00
C PHE A 126 23.70 1.66 -4.35
N SER A 127 24.27 0.93 -3.38
CA SER A 127 24.45 -0.51 -3.51
C SER A 127 23.09 -1.19 -3.69
N LYS A 128 23.08 -2.37 -4.32
CA LYS A 128 21.86 -3.16 -4.50
C LYS A 128 21.16 -3.43 -3.16
N GLU A 129 21.93 -3.70 -2.12
CA GLU A 129 21.47 -3.94 -0.75
C GLU A 129 20.87 -2.66 -0.13
N GLU A 130 21.52 -1.52 -0.31
CA GLU A 130 21.02 -0.21 0.15
C GLU A 130 19.71 0.14 -0.55
N LEU A 131 19.61 -0.09 -1.86
CA LEU A 131 18.38 0.14 -2.60
C LEU A 131 17.25 -0.77 -2.11
N GLN A 132 17.55 -2.04 -1.83
CA GLN A 132 16.57 -2.97 -1.26
C GLN A 132 16.08 -2.49 0.12
N GLN A 133 17.00 -2.02 0.97
CA GLN A 133 16.66 -1.47 2.27
C GLN A 133 15.81 -0.20 2.16
N ILE A 134 16.20 0.76 1.32
CA ILE A 134 15.44 2.00 1.06
C ILE A 134 14.02 1.67 0.56
N LEU A 135 13.88 0.69 -0.32
CA LEU A 135 12.57 0.27 -0.81
C LEU A 135 11.70 -0.36 0.28
N GLN A 136 12.31 -1.15 1.16
CA GLN A 136 11.62 -1.72 2.32
C GLN A 136 11.17 -0.61 3.28
N GLU A 137 12.08 0.25 3.70
CA GLU A 137 11.79 1.39 4.59
C GLU A 137 10.71 2.29 3.98
N ARG A 138 10.76 2.54 2.67
CA ARG A 138 9.72 3.30 1.95
C ARG A 138 8.36 2.61 2.00
N ASN A 139 8.30 1.29 1.91
CA ASN A 139 7.02 0.54 2.01
C ASN A 139 6.47 0.56 3.44
N GLU A 140 7.35 0.45 4.44
CA GLU A 140 6.99 0.56 5.86
C GLU A 140 6.46 1.98 6.17
N LEU A 141 7.16 3.03 5.74
CA LEU A 141 6.71 4.41 5.86
C LEU A 141 5.39 4.67 5.14
N LYS A 142 5.17 4.07 3.97
CA LYS A 142 3.89 4.17 3.26
C LYS A 142 2.75 3.54 4.07
N THR A 143 3.01 2.41 4.71
CA THR A 143 2.03 1.72 5.57
C THR A 143 1.74 2.55 6.81
N ASN A 144 2.79 3.05 7.49
CA ASN A 144 2.64 3.91 8.67
C ASN A 144 1.90 5.22 8.34
N LEU A 145 2.18 5.83 7.18
CA LEU A 145 1.46 7.03 6.74
C LEU A 145 -0.03 6.75 6.54
N PHE A 146 -0.39 5.58 5.98
CA PHE A 146 -1.77 5.17 5.82
C PHE A 146 -2.48 4.98 7.17
N LEU A 147 -1.84 4.26 8.11
CA LEU A 147 -2.40 4.04 9.45
C LEU A 147 -2.61 5.37 10.21
N VAL A 148 -1.62 6.26 10.19
CA VAL A 148 -1.73 7.57 10.84
C VAL A 148 -2.83 8.43 10.20
N GLN A 149 -3.04 8.33 8.88
CA GLN A 149 -4.15 9.03 8.21
C GLN A 149 -5.51 8.48 8.67
N GLU A 150 -5.64 7.17 8.85
CA GLU A 150 -6.84 6.54 9.38
C GLU A 150 -7.10 6.94 10.83
N GLU A 151 -6.08 6.92 11.69
CA GLU A 151 -6.18 7.38 13.09
C GLU A 151 -6.61 8.86 13.16
N LEU A 152 -6.02 9.73 12.34
CA LEU A 152 -6.43 11.13 12.26
C LEU A 152 -7.89 11.28 11.83
N ALA A 153 -8.34 10.49 10.84
CA ALA A 153 -9.73 10.50 10.42
C ALA A 153 -10.67 9.96 11.51
N TYR A 154 -10.24 8.94 12.27
CA TYR A 154 -10.96 8.42 13.41
C TYR A 154 -11.19 9.50 14.48
N TYR A 155 -10.13 10.17 14.94
CA TYR A 155 -10.27 11.23 15.94
C TYR A 155 -11.10 12.42 15.45
N GLN A 156 -10.95 12.80 14.17
CA GLN A 156 -11.77 13.87 13.56
C GLN A 156 -13.26 13.54 13.58
N ARG A 157 -13.62 12.29 13.31
CA ARG A 157 -15.01 11.82 13.39
C ARG A 157 -15.49 11.74 14.83
N GLU A 158 -14.65 11.25 15.74
CA GLU A 158 -14.99 11.17 17.17
C GLU A 158 -15.28 12.55 17.77
N LEU A 159 -14.50 13.58 17.38
CA LEU A 159 -14.71 14.98 17.76
C LEU A 159 -16.09 15.53 17.30
N LEU A 160 -16.62 15.05 16.18
CA LEU A 160 -17.92 15.47 15.64
C LEU A 160 -19.08 14.65 16.24
N ASN A 161 -18.87 13.36 16.51
CA ASN A 161 -19.89 12.45 17.03
C ASN A 161 -20.41 12.84 18.42
N GLU A 162 -19.60 13.48 19.26
CA GLU A 162 -20.03 13.93 20.58
C GLU A 162 -20.76 15.30 20.58
N GLU A 163 -20.99 15.95 19.42
CA GLU A 163 -21.50 17.34 19.28
C GLU A 163 -20.72 18.40 20.11
N ARG A 164 -19.59 18.02 20.71
CA ARG A 164 -18.74 18.90 21.54
C ARG A 164 -18.04 19.97 20.73
N PHE A 165 -17.97 19.82 19.41
CA PHE A 165 -17.17 20.68 18.55
C PHE A 165 -17.86 21.01 17.21
N PRO A 166 -18.14 22.29 16.90
CA PRO A 166 -18.74 22.67 15.62
C PRO A 166 -17.81 22.40 14.42
N SER A 167 -18.40 21.94 13.31
CA SER A 167 -17.68 21.51 12.10
C SER A 167 -16.78 22.60 11.49
N PHE A 168 -17.24 23.86 11.46
CA PHE A 168 -16.46 24.97 10.92
C PHE A 168 -15.13 25.20 11.66
N PHE A 169 -15.10 24.98 12.98
CA PHE A 169 -13.86 25.09 13.75
C PHE A 169 -12.89 23.95 13.41
N LEU A 170 -13.39 22.74 13.19
CA LEU A 170 -12.56 21.62 12.76
C LEU A 170 -11.92 21.89 11.39
N ASP A 171 -12.66 22.50 10.46
CA ASP A 171 -12.15 22.86 9.15
C ASP A 171 -11.10 23.98 9.22
N ALA A 172 -11.31 25.00 10.06
CA ALA A 172 -10.31 26.03 10.33
C ALA A 172 -9.03 25.48 11.01
N MET A 173 -9.18 24.52 11.93
CA MET A 173 -8.04 23.81 12.50
C MET A 173 -7.30 22.98 11.45
N LYS A 174 -8.03 22.26 10.59
CA LYS A 174 -7.45 21.48 9.49
C LYS A 174 -6.66 22.36 8.53
N SER A 175 -7.18 23.53 8.15
CA SER A 175 -6.47 24.46 7.26
C SER A 175 -5.19 24.99 7.92
N THR A 176 -5.24 25.32 9.21
CA THR A 176 -4.07 25.74 10.00
C THR A 176 -3.01 24.63 10.08
N VAL A 177 -3.42 23.39 10.38
CA VAL A 177 -2.52 22.22 10.43
C VAL A 177 -1.92 21.93 9.06
N LYS A 178 -2.70 22.02 7.98
CA LYS A 178 -2.19 21.85 6.60
C LYS A 178 -1.13 22.91 6.27
N ARG A 179 -1.36 24.18 6.65
CA ARG A 179 -0.39 25.27 6.45
C ARG A 179 0.89 25.03 7.23
N GLN A 180 0.78 24.67 8.51
CA GLN A 180 1.94 24.32 9.35
C GLN A 180 2.68 23.10 8.81
N ARG A 181 1.98 22.07 8.35
CA ARG A 181 2.58 20.89 7.72
C ARG A 181 3.35 21.24 6.45
N LYS A 182 2.82 22.13 5.59
CA LYS A 182 3.53 22.61 4.39
C LYS A 182 4.84 23.30 4.79
N LYS A 183 4.80 24.16 5.80
CA LYS A 183 5.97 24.85 6.36
C LYS A 183 7.02 23.87 6.93
N ILE A 184 6.60 22.96 7.80
CA ILE A 184 7.48 21.95 8.41
C ILE A 184 8.09 21.05 7.33
N ARG A 185 7.28 20.57 6.38
CA ARG A 185 7.75 19.74 5.27
C ARG A 185 8.80 20.47 4.44
N ALA A 186 8.57 21.74 4.11
CA ALA A 186 9.52 22.53 3.34
C ALA A 186 10.88 22.63 4.04
N LYS A 187 10.86 22.91 5.36
CA LYS A 187 12.06 22.94 6.19
C LYS A 187 12.76 21.58 6.30
N MET A 188 12.00 20.50 6.51
CA MET A 188 12.55 19.15 6.64
C MET A 188 13.18 18.63 5.35
N LEU A 189 12.64 19.02 4.19
CA LEU A 189 13.10 18.55 2.88
C LEU A 189 14.07 19.54 2.20
N GLY A 190 14.37 20.68 2.82
CA GLY A 190 15.24 21.71 2.26
C GLY A 190 14.68 22.41 1.01
N THR A 191 13.38 22.34 0.78
CA THR A 191 12.72 23.02 -0.35
C THR A 191 12.36 24.45 0.01
N VAL A 192 12.52 25.39 -0.93
CA VAL A 192 12.22 26.82 -0.71
C VAL A 192 10.79 27.04 -0.19
N GLU A 193 10.64 27.84 0.87
CA GLU A 193 9.33 28.24 1.38
C GLU A 193 8.67 29.20 0.37
N GLU A 194 7.68 28.70 -0.37
CA GLU A 194 6.80 29.58 -1.14
C GLU A 194 5.99 30.44 -0.17
N SER A 195 6.26 31.74 -0.21
CA SER A 195 5.55 32.74 0.57
C SER A 195 4.07 32.75 0.21
N GLU A 196 3.28 33.02 1.24
CA GLU A 196 1.82 33.08 1.25
C GLU A 196 1.26 33.82 0.03
N SER A 197 0.74 33.08 -0.96
CA SER A 197 0.05 33.63 -2.12
C SER A 197 -1.30 32.94 -2.29
N SER A 198 -2.33 33.77 -2.21
CA SER A 198 -3.75 33.62 -2.56
C SER A 198 -4.36 32.22 -2.55
N GLU A 199 -5.30 32.06 -1.63
CA GLU A 199 -6.24 30.97 -1.52
C GLU A 199 -7.25 31.01 -2.66
N GLU A 200 -7.05 30.19 -3.68
CA GLU A 200 -8.13 29.77 -4.56
C GLU A 200 -7.92 28.31 -4.98
N ASP A 201 -8.77 27.48 -4.39
CA ASP A 201 -9.32 26.24 -4.95
C ASP A 201 -8.32 25.27 -5.60
N GLU A 202 -7.61 24.51 -4.77
CA GLU A 202 -7.00 23.27 -5.24
C GLU A 202 -7.50 22.07 -4.42
N GLY A 203 -8.46 21.34 -5.01
CA GLY A 203 -8.68 19.93 -4.73
C GLY A 203 -9.51 19.61 -3.49
N SER A 204 -10.78 20.00 -3.50
CA SER A 204 -11.81 19.33 -2.70
C SER A 204 -11.95 17.87 -3.18
N TRP A 205 -11.13 16.97 -2.65
CA TRP A 205 -11.32 15.52 -2.75
C TRP A 205 -12.32 15.04 -1.71
N VAL A 206 -13.53 15.62 -1.73
CA VAL A 206 -14.67 15.05 -1.04
C VAL A 206 -15.56 14.45 -2.12
N PRO A 207 -15.87 13.14 -2.10
CA PRO A 207 -16.93 12.61 -2.93
C PRO A 207 -18.20 13.37 -2.58
N ALA A 208 -18.68 14.19 -3.51
CA ALA A 208 -19.98 14.82 -3.38
C ALA A 208 -21.01 13.72 -3.13
N HIS A 209 -21.82 13.87 -2.08
CA HIS A 209 -23.07 13.15 -1.95
C HIS A 209 -23.92 13.51 -3.18
N GLY A 210 -23.81 12.68 -4.21
CA GLY A 210 -24.50 12.77 -5.47
C GLY A 210 -25.64 11.77 -5.47
N THR A 211 -26.84 12.32 -5.49
CA THR A 211 -28.13 11.67 -5.69
C THR A 211 -28.11 10.56 -6.75
N ASP A 212 -28.83 9.50 -6.42
CA ASP A 212 -29.25 8.37 -7.24
C ASP A 212 -29.63 8.81 -8.68
N SER A 213 -28.77 8.50 -9.66
CA SER A 213 -29.08 8.63 -11.08
C SER A 213 -28.36 7.53 -11.85
N VAL A 214 -29.14 6.52 -12.20
CA VAL A 214 -28.71 5.22 -12.73
C VAL A 214 -28.49 5.29 -14.25
N ASP A 215 -27.59 6.15 -14.75
CA ASP A 215 -27.14 6.03 -16.16
C ASP A 215 -25.86 6.81 -16.57
N ALA A 216 -25.01 7.22 -15.62
CA ALA A 216 -23.77 7.91 -15.99
C ALA A 216 -22.65 6.91 -16.33
N GLN A 217 -22.22 6.88 -17.59
CA GLN A 217 -21.06 6.12 -18.05
C GLN A 217 -19.81 6.49 -17.21
N PRO A 218 -19.03 5.51 -16.71
CA PRO A 218 -17.87 5.82 -15.88
C PRO A 218 -16.83 6.64 -16.67
N PRO A 219 -16.22 7.66 -16.05
CA PRO A 219 -15.21 8.49 -16.71
C PRO A 219 -14.01 7.63 -17.11
N GLU A 220 -13.55 7.78 -18.36
CA GLU A 220 -12.43 7.00 -18.88
C GLU A 220 -11.16 7.19 -18.05
N SER A 221 -10.47 6.09 -17.80
CA SER A 221 -9.31 6.04 -16.91
C SER A 221 -8.11 6.79 -17.51
N LYS A 222 -7.71 7.88 -16.86
CA LYS A 222 -6.56 8.75 -17.26
C LYS A 222 -5.20 8.06 -17.17
N ILE A 223 -5.15 6.80 -16.75
CA ILE A 223 -3.91 6.01 -16.61
C ILE A 223 -3.19 5.87 -17.96
N ARG A 224 -3.90 5.78 -19.09
CA ARG A 224 -3.27 5.77 -20.43
C ARG A 224 -2.52 7.07 -20.74
N SER A 225 -2.98 8.22 -20.24
CA SER A 225 -2.31 9.50 -20.49
C SER A 225 -0.99 9.64 -19.72
N PHE A 226 -0.88 8.98 -18.57
CA PHE A 226 0.33 9.06 -17.72
C PHE A 226 1.47 8.18 -18.24
N PHE A 227 1.15 7.01 -18.80
CA PHE A 227 2.15 6.06 -19.33
C PHE A 227 2.32 6.13 -20.85
N GLY A 228 1.43 6.83 -21.57
CA GLY A 228 1.47 6.92 -23.03
C GLY A 228 2.77 7.48 -23.60
N LEU A 229 3.43 8.39 -22.90
CA LEU A 229 4.72 8.97 -23.32
C LEU A 229 5.88 7.95 -23.27
N TRP A 230 5.77 6.90 -22.45
CA TRP A 230 6.81 5.89 -22.27
C TRP A 230 6.70 4.72 -23.26
N TYR A 231 5.56 4.59 -23.96
CA TYR A 231 5.30 3.48 -24.89
C TYR A 231 5.18 3.91 -26.35
N GLN A 232 5.42 5.18 -26.68
CA GLN A 232 5.45 5.65 -28.06
C GLN A 232 6.86 5.54 -28.64
N GLY A 233 7.33 4.30 -28.79
CA GLY A 233 8.64 3.97 -29.33
C GLY A 233 8.65 2.56 -29.89
N ASN A 234 8.29 2.47 -31.17
CA ASN A 234 8.42 1.37 -32.14
C ASN A 234 7.08 0.90 -32.74
N SER A 235 6.67 1.61 -33.79
CA SER A 235 6.08 1.00 -34.99
C SER A 235 6.72 1.64 -36.21
#